data_AF-A0A176ZZX9-F1
#
_entry.id   AF-A0A176ZZX9-F1
#
_cell.length_a   1.000
_cell.length_b   1.000
_cell.length_c   1.000
_cell.angle_alpha   90.00
_cell.angle_beta   90.00
_cell.angle_gamma   90.00
#
_symmetry.space_group_name_H-M   'P 1'
#
loop_
_entity.id
_entity.type
_entity.pdbx_description
1 polymer ?
#
loop_
_entity_poly.entity_id
_entity_poly.type
_entity_poly.pdbx_seq_one_letter_code
_entity_poly.pdbx_strand_id
1 'polypeptide(L)'
;MSNMASVSRPPSVHAPWRKSFIVPLFTIQLGFAAFVAIWHLMFYGFSIYEGTDSGMNSYTERVYASVGSFGVISTFVIILHIVLFAHFRLTAWIFLLGNAAVTVLSLISLVIGITSEKQAYGSHDYLVVTFPAVLCFISLGMGVYAVVVWRKVNSGMTVDMVKARGGFGGGGKGGKGGKGVDVQEDANAIPMV
;
A
#
# COMPACT_ATOMS: atom_id res chain seq x y z
N MET A 1 40.18 -2.19 21.11
CA MET A 1 39.43 -2.37 19.86
C MET A 1 38.19 -3.19 20.18
N SER A 2 37.02 -2.55 20.27
CA SER A 2 35.76 -3.20 20.60
C SER A 2 35.22 -3.92 19.37
N ASN A 3 35.20 -5.25 19.41
CA ASN A 3 34.49 -6.07 18.44
C ASN A 3 32.98 -5.80 18.56
N MET A 4 32.47 -4.84 17.79
CA MET A 4 31.04 -4.78 17.48
C MET A 4 30.74 -5.99 16.62
N ALA A 5 30.20 -7.03 17.23
CA ALA A 5 29.53 -8.09 16.49
C ALA A 5 28.44 -7.43 15.66
N SER A 6 28.69 -7.28 14.35
CA SER A 6 27.63 -6.97 13.40
C SER A 6 26.68 -8.16 13.45
N VAL A 7 25.64 -8.04 14.25
CA VAL A 7 24.54 -9.00 14.28
C VAL A 7 23.97 -9.02 12.87
N SER A 8 24.38 -10.02 12.10
CA SER A 8 23.91 -10.28 10.76
C SER A 8 22.40 -10.43 10.86
N ARG A 9 21.66 -9.49 10.27
CA ARG A 9 20.20 -9.54 10.19
C ARG A 9 19.78 -10.95 9.78
N PRO A 10 18.81 -11.59 10.46
CA PRO A 10 18.27 -12.85 9.99
C PRO A 10 17.79 -12.68 8.54
N PRO A 11 17.98 -13.69 7.69
CA PRO A 11 17.56 -13.66 6.30
C PRO A 11 16.08 -13.33 6.25
N SER A 12 15.69 -12.57 5.23
CA SER A 12 14.36 -12.00 5.01
C SER A 12 13.21 -12.91 5.46
N VAL A 13 12.77 -12.74 6.70
CA VAL A 13 11.68 -13.53 7.26
C VAL A 13 10.39 -13.05 6.57
N HIS A 14 9.67 -13.98 5.93
CA HIS A 14 8.32 -13.71 5.46
C HIS A 14 7.50 -13.28 6.69
N ALA A 15 6.98 -12.05 6.69
CA ALA A 15 6.27 -11.57 7.87
C ALA A 15 5.02 -12.45 8.07
N PRO A 16 4.67 -12.84 9.31
CA PRO A 16 3.44 -13.60 9.54
C PRO A 16 2.24 -12.67 9.42
N TRP A 17 1.70 -12.57 8.21
CA TRP A 17 0.56 -11.71 7.89
C TRP A 17 -0.77 -12.38 8.29
N ARG A 18 -1.70 -11.62 8.86
CA ARG A 18 -3.09 -12.08 9.00
C ARG A 18 -3.79 -11.97 7.64
N LYS A 19 -4.00 -13.11 6.97
CA LYS A 19 -4.62 -13.20 5.63
C LYS A 19 -5.95 -12.46 5.54
N SER A 20 -6.80 -12.60 6.54
CA SER A 20 -8.12 -11.95 6.61
C SER A 20 -8.07 -10.42 6.76
N PHE A 21 -6.92 -9.84 7.05
CA PHE A 21 -6.73 -8.39 7.12
C PHE A 21 -6.00 -7.85 5.89
N ILE A 22 -4.93 -8.52 5.47
CA ILE A 22 -4.10 -8.02 4.37
C ILE A 22 -4.76 -8.21 2.99
N VAL A 23 -5.55 -9.26 2.78
CA VAL A 23 -6.23 -9.49 1.50
C VAL A 23 -7.26 -8.41 1.19
N PRO A 24 -8.22 -8.06 2.08
CA PRO A 24 -9.14 -6.96 1.84
C PRO A 24 -8.44 -5.63 1.56
N LEU A 25 -7.35 -5.34 2.28
CA LEU A 25 -6.56 -4.14 2.09
C LEU A 25 -5.92 -4.08 0.70
N PHE A 26 -5.33 -5.17 0.23
CA PHE A 26 -4.81 -5.27 -1.13
C PHE A 26 -5.91 -5.10 -2.17
N THR A 27 -7.09 -5.71 -1.96
CA THR A 27 -8.21 -5.59 -2.89
C THR A 27 -8.71 -4.16 -3.00
N ILE A 28 -8.86 -3.45 -1.88
CA ILE A 28 -9.30 -2.04 -1.85
C ILE A 28 -8.27 -1.15 -2.55
N GLN A 29 -6.99 -1.29 -2.20
CA GLN A 29 -5.93 -0.48 -2.79
C GLN A 29 -5.77 -0.75 -4.29
N LEU A 30 -5.82 -2.02 -4.70
CA LEU A 30 -5.76 -2.42 -6.12
C LEU A 30 -6.96 -1.86 -6.89
N GLY A 31 -8.18 -2.04 -6.36
CA GLY A 31 -9.40 -1.59 -7.00
C GLY A 31 -9.39 -0.08 -7.25
N PHE A 32 -8.97 0.70 -6.26
CA PHE A 32 -8.88 2.15 -6.40
C PHE A 32 -7.74 2.60 -7.31
N ALA A 33 -6.56 1.95 -7.24
CA ALA A 33 -5.45 2.28 -8.13
C ALA A 33 -5.80 2.01 -9.61
N ALA A 34 -6.44 0.87 -9.88
CA ALA A 34 -6.92 0.51 -11.21
C ALA A 34 -8.02 1.45 -11.69
N PHE A 35 -8.96 1.82 -10.81
CA PHE A 35 -10.00 2.79 -11.12
C PHE A 35 -9.41 4.16 -11.52
N VAL A 36 -8.47 4.69 -10.74
CA VAL A 36 -7.78 5.96 -11.07
C VAL A 36 -7.09 5.87 -12.43
N ALA A 37 -6.39 4.76 -12.69
CA ALA A 37 -5.72 4.52 -13.96
C ALA A 37 -6.69 4.53 -15.15
N ILE A 38 -7.74 3.70 -15.06
CA ILE A 38 -8.74 3.53 -16.12
C ILE A 38 -9.49 4.83 -16.35
N TRP A 39 -9.98 5.48 -15.30
CA TRP A 39 -10.73 6.73 -15.41
C TRP A 39 -9.92 7.78 -16.16
N HIS A 40 -8.69 8.05 -15.72
CA HIS A 40 -7.91 9.14 -16.31
C HIS A 40 -7.43 8.82 -17.72
N LEU A 41 -7.04 7.58 -18.01
CA LEU A 41 -6.64 7.18 -19.37
C LEU A 41 -7.83 7.11 -20.33
N MET A 42 -9.03 6.78 -19.84
CA MET A 42 -10.24 6.80 -20.65
C MET A 42 -10.58 8.24 -21.08
N PHE A 43 -10.55 9.21 -20.16
CA PHE A 43 -10.80 10.62 -20.50
C PHE A 43 -9.69 11.21 -21.39
N TYR A 44 -8.43 10.82 -21.18
CA TYR A 44 -7.36 11.13 -22.13
C TYR A 44 -7.62 10.53 -23.52
N GLY A 45 -8.11 9.29 -23.59
CA GLY A 45 -8.49 8.66 -24.86
C GLY A 45 -9.63 9.39 -25.57
N PHE A 46 -10.65 9.82 -24.82
CA PHE A 46 -11.76 10.61 -25.35
C PHE A 46 -11.28 11.97 -25.87
N SER A 47 -10.39 12.67 -25.15
CA SER A 47 -9.88 13.96 -25.61
C SER A 47 -9.10 13.85 -26.92
N ILE A 48 -8.34 12.76 -27.13
CA ILE A 48 -7.66 12.52 -28.41
C ILE A 48 -8.68 12.19 -29.51
N TYR A 49 -9.69 11.38 -29.20
CA TYR A 49 -10.69 10.94 -30.17
C TYR A 49 -11.57 12.10 -30.68
N GLU A 50 -12.08 12.92 -29.75
CA GLU A 50 -12.93 14.08 -30.07
C GLU A 50 -12.10 15.29 -30.53
N GLY A 51 -10.79 15.30 -30.29
CA GLY A 51 -9.89 16.35 -30.72
C GLY A 51 -10.31 17.73 -30.19
N THR A 52 -10.50 18.68 -31.10
CA THR A 52 -10.92 20.05 -30.75
C THR A 52 -12.31 20.14 -30.14
N ASP A 53 -13.16 19.13 -30.34
CA ASP A 53 -14.55 19.14 -29.89
C ASP A 53 -14.70 18.62 -28.44
N SER A 54 -13.63 18.06 -27.86
CA SER A 54 -13.60 17.56 -26.48
C SER A 54 -13.81 18.63 -25.41
N GLY A 55 -13.66 19.91 -25.76
CA GLY A 55 -13.69 21.03 -24.81
C GLY A 55 -12.50 21.03 -23.83
N MET A 56 -11.54 20.10 -23.97
CA MET A 56 -10.35 20.01 -23.12
C MET A 56 -9.19 20.79 -23.72
N ASN A 57 -8.48 21.54 -22.87
CA ASN A 57 -7.23 22.16 -23.26
C ASN A 57 -6.04 21.17 -23.16
N SER A 58 -4.94 21.48 -23.87
CA SER A 58 -3.76 20.60 -23.90
C SER A 58 -3.10 20.38 -22.54
N TYR A 59 -3.32 21.27 -21.57
CA TYR A 59 -2.81 21.09 -20.21
C TYR A 59 -3.61 19.99 -19.47
N THR A 60 -4.93 20.07 -19.52
CA THR A 60 -5.85 19.11 -18.88
C THR A 60 -5.68 17.72 -19.48
N GLU A 61 -5.52 17.63 -20.81
CA GLU A 61 -5.19 16.39 -21.50
C GLU A 61 -3.91 15.73 -20.93
N ARG A 62 -2.85 16.50 -20.72
CA ARG A 62 -1.59 16.01 -20.12
C ARG A 62 -1.76 15.61 -18.65
N VAL A 63 -2.64 16.28 -17.91
CA VAL A 63 -2.98 15.91 -16.53
C VAL A 63 -3.62 14.53 -16.52
N TYR A 64 -4.62 14.29 -17.37
CA TYR A 64 -5.25 12.99 -17.51
C TYR A 64 -4.27 11.89 -17.92
N ALA A 65 -3.41 12.13 -18.91
CA ALA A 65 -2.38 11.18 -19.31
C ALA A 65 -1.40 10.84 -18.17
N SER A 66 -0.92 11.85 -17.44
CA SER A 66 0.09 11.69 -16.38
C SER A 66 -0.48 11.00 -15.14
N VAL A 67 -1.62 11.45 -14.63
CA VAL A 67 -2.30 10.83 -13.47
C VAL A 67 -2.71 9.39 -13.80
N GLY A 68 -3.25 9.15 -15.00
CA GLY A 68 -3.56 7.81 -15.47
C GLY A 68 -2.35 6.89 -15.50
N SER A 69 -1.21 7.38 -16.01
CA SER A 69 0.04 6.63 -16.06
C SER A 69 0.58 6.27 -14.66
N PHE A 70 0.51 7.20 -13.71
CA PHE A 70 0.88 6.91 -12.31
C PHE A 70 -0.05 5.89 -11.66
N GLY A 71 -1.35 5.92 -11.99
CA GLY A 71 -2.31 4.89 -11.60
C GLY A 71 -1.93 3.50 -12.14
N VAL A 72 -1.52 3.41 -13.41
CA VAL A 72 -1.06 2.15 -14.03
C VAL A 72 0.17 1.61 -13.32
N ILE A 73 1.19 2.44 -13.10
CA ILE A 73 2.41 2.04 -12.39
C ILE A 73 2.07 1.55 -10.98
N SER A 74 1.22 2.29 -10.27
CA SER A 74 0.76 1.90 -8.92
C SER A 74 0.05 0.55 -8.92
N THR A 75 -0.80 0.32 -9.92
CA THR A 75 -1.52 -0.95 -10.11
C THR A 75 -0.55 -2.12 -10.28
N PHE A 76 0.48 -1.98 -11.12
CA PHE A 76 1.50 -3.02 -11.29
C PHE A 76 2.29 -3.29 -10.02
N VAL A 77 2.64 -2.26 -9.25
CA VAL A 77 3.33 -2.43 -7.96
C VAL A 77 2.46 -3.23 -6.98
N ILE A 78 1.16 -2.93 -6.89
CA ILE A 78 0.23 -3.64 -6.00
C ILE A 78 0.03 -5.09 -6.47
N ILE A 79 -0.10 -5.33 -7.78
CA ILE A 79 -0.17 -6.69 -8.33
C ILE A 79 1.10 -7.47 -7.98
N LEU A 80 2.28 -6.85 -8.12
CA LEU A 80 3.54 -7.47 -7.75
C LEU A 80 3.56 -7.86 -6.26
N HIS A 81 3.04 -7.01 -5.36
CA HIS A 81 2.91 -7.38 -3.95
C HIS A 81 1.99 -8.58 -3.74
N ILE A 82 0.84 -8.61 -4.41
CA ILE A 82 -0.12 -9.71 -4.30
C ILE A 82 0.50 -11.03 -4.80
N VAL A 83 1.20 -10.99 -5.94
CA VAL A 83 1.90 -12.15 -6.50
C VAL A 83 3.01 -12.63 -5.58
N LEU A 84 3.87 -11.72 -5.11
CA LEU A 84 4.93 -12.06 -4.15
C LEU A 84 4.36 -12.59 -2.83
N PHE A 85 3.21 -12.08 -2.39
CA PHE A 85 2.49 -12.57 -1.22
C PHE A 85 1.97 -13.99 -1.44
N ALA A 86 1.35 -14.26 -2.59
CA ALA A 86 0.86 -15.59 -2.95
C ALA A 86 1.98 -16.64 -3.07
N HIS A 87 3.18 -16.23 -3.51
CA HIS A 87 4.37 -17.08 -3.57
C HIS A 87 5.20 -17.11 -2.28
N PHE A 88 4.71 -16.56 -1.17
CA PHE A 88 5.43 -16.47 0.12
C PHE A 88 6.82 -15.79 0.04
N ARG A 89 7.03 -14.98 -1.00
CA ARG A 89 8.28 -14.23 -1.25
C ARG A 89 8.21 -12.77 -0.83
N LEU A 90 7.05 -12.30 -0.38
CA LEU A 90 6.88 -10.93 0.08
C LEU A 90 7.58 -10.73 1.42
N THR A 91 8.68 -9.99 1.40
CA THR A 91 9.42 -9.58 2.60
C THR A 91 8.88 -8.25 3.13
N ALA A 92 9.05 -7.99 4.43
CA ALA A 92 8.60 -6.72 5.03
C ALA A 92 9.25 -5.49 4.38
N TRP A 93 10.49 -5.61 3.90
CA TRP A 93 11.19 -4.53 3.21
C TRP A 93 10.61 -4.23 1.82
N ILE A 94 10.35 -5.26 1.02
CA ILE A 94 9.74 -5.10 -0.32
C ILE A 94 8.31 -4.55 -0.18
N PHE A 95 7.58 -5.02 0.83
CA PHE A 95 6.25 -4.51 1.14
C PHE A 95 6.28 -3.02 1.51
N LEU A 96 7.22 -2.60 2.37
CA LEU A 96 7.41 -1.21 2.74
C LEU A 96 7.77 -0.33 1.53
N LEU A 97 8.77 -0.74 0.76
CA LEU A 97 9.28 0.05 -0.36
C LEU A 97 8.21 0.25 -1.44
N GLY A 98 7.49 -0.81 -1.81
CA GLY A 98 6.45 -0.68 -2.81
C GLY A 98 5.25 0.16 -2.32
N ASN A 99 4.84 0.04 -1.06
CA ASN A 99 3.77 0.91 -0.52
C ASN A 99 4.22 2.38 -0.42
N ALA A 100 5.48 2.62 -0.07
CA ALA A 100 6.06 3.96 -0.12
C ALA A 100 6.04 4.51 -1.56
N ALA A 101 6.40 3.71 -2.56
CA ALA A 101 6.35 4.11 -3.96
C ALA A 101 4.93 4.49 -4.41
N VAL A 102 3.93 3.65 -4.12
CA VAL A 102 2.51 3.95 -4.43
C VAL A 102 2.02 5.22 -3.71
N THR A 103 2.44 5.42 -2.45
CA THR A 103 2.13 6.63 -1.69
C THR A 103 2.72 7.87 -2.34
N VAL A 104 3.98 7.82 -2.77
CA VAL A 104 4.65 8.93 -3.45
C VAL A 104 3.98 9.24 -4.79
N LEU A 105 3.69 8.22 -5.61
CA LEU A 105 3.02 8.41 -6.90
C LEU A 105 1.61 9.00 -6.74
N SER A 106 0.85 8.54 -5.76
CA SER A 106 -0.49 9.09 -5.46
C SER A 106 -0.43 10.51 -4.91
N LEU A 107 0.59 10.85 -4.11
CA LEU A 107 0.80 12.22 -3.64
C LEU A 107 1.20 13.17 -4.78
N ILE A 108 2.07 12.73 -5.69
CA ILE A 108 2.40 13.49 -6.91
C ILE A 108 1.14 13.71 -7.75
N SER A 109 0.34 12.66 -7.96
CA SER A 109 -0.92 12.74 -8.72
C SER A 109 -1.91 13.73 -8.09
N LEU A 110 -2.02 13.73 -6.76
CA LEU A 110 -2.85 14.69 -6.02
C LEU A 110 -2.35 16.13 -6.21
N VAL A 111 -1.04 16.36 -6.11
CA VAL A 111 -0.46 17.70 -6.33
C VAL A 111 -0.76 18.19 -7.74
N ILE A 112 -0.59 17.33 -8.76
CA ILE A 112 -0.92 17.66 -10.15
C ILE A 112 -2.39 18.04 -10.29
N GLY A 113 -3.31 17.24 -9.71
CA GLY A 113 -4.74 17.54 -9.75
C GLY A 113 -5.07 18.90 -9.10
N ILE A 114 -4.51 19.18 -7.93
CA ILE A 114 -4.71 20.48 -7.24
C ILE A 114 -4.17 21.64 -8.09
N THR A 115 -3.01 21.47 -8.73
CA THR A 115 -2.46 22.50 -9.62
C THR A 115 -3.32 22.71 -10.86
N SER A 116 -3.94 21.64 -11.37
CA SER A 116 -4.85 21.70 -12.51
C SER A 116 -6.10 22.50 -12.20
N GLU A 117 -6.74 22.25 -11.07
CA GLU A 117 -7.91 23.01 -10.63
C GLU A 117 -7.64 24.50 -10.47
N LYS A 118 -6.44 24.87 -10.01
CA LYS A 118 -6.06 26.29 -9.88
C LYS A 118 -5.86 26.98 -11.23
N GLN A 119 -5.59 26.23 -12.29
CA GLN A 119 -5.38 26.75 -13.63
C GLN A 119 -6.64 26.74 -14.49
N ALA A 120 -7.69 26.03 -14.04
CA ALA A 120 -8.94 25.93 -14.77
C ALA A 120 -9.75 27.24 -14.65
N TYR A 121 -9.73 28.05 -15.72
CA TYR A 121 -10.61 29.20 -15.86
C TYR A 121 -11.92 28.77 -16.52
N GLY A 122 -12.96 28.52 -15.72
CA GLY A 122 -14.35 28.44 -16.20
C GLY A 122 -15.07 27.09 -16.01
N SER A 123 -14.36 25.96 -15.94
CA SER A 123 -14.94 24.66 -15.55
C SER A 123 -14.08 23.98 -14.49
N HIS A 124 -14.70 23.58 -13.39
CA HIS A 124 -14.04 22.85 -12.31
C HIS A 124 -14.28 21.36 -12.47
N ASP A 125 -13.21 20.57 -12.49
CA ASP A 125 -13.23 19.12 -12.54
C ASP A 125 -12.69 18.54 -11.24
N TYR A 126 -13.54 18.63 -10.21
CA TYR A 126 -13.20 18.16 -8.87
C TYR A 126 -12.84 16.66 -8.82
N LEU A 127 -13.21 15.87 -9.82
CA LEU A 127 -12.91 14.44 -9.87
C LEU A 127 -11.42 14.17 -10.13
N VAL A 128 -10.75 15.05 -10.90
CA VAL A 128 -9.30 15.03 -11.13
C VAL A 128 -8.51 15.19 -9.82
N VAL A 129 -9.08 15.86 -8.81
CA VAL A 129 -8.47 15.98 -7.48
C VAL A 129 -8.94 14.86 -6.56
N THR A 130 -10.24 14.58 -6.56
CA THR A 130 -10.88 13.70 -5.58
C THR A 130 -10.37 12.27 -5.70
N PHE A 131 -10.24 11.73 -6.92
CA PHE A 131 -9.81 10.33 -7.07
C PHE A 131 -8.34 10.11 -6.68
N PRO A 132 -7.37 10.96 -7.09
CA PRO A 132 -6.01 10.89 -6.56
C PRO A 132 -5.95 11.11 -5.04
N ALA A 133 -6.80 11.98 -4.48
CA ALA A 133 -6.86 12.20 -3.04
C ALA A 133 -7.27 10.94 -2.27
N VAL A 134 -8.31 10.23 -2.74
CA VAL A 134 -8.76 8.98 -2.13
C VAL A 134 -7.70 7.90 -2.26
N LEU A 135 -7.07 7.76 -3.44
CA LEU A 135 -5.97 6.81 -3.62
C LEU A 135 -4.79 7.13 -2.70
N CYS A 136 -4.44 8.41 -2.54
CA CYS A 136 -3.39 8.86 -1.63
C CYS A 136 -3.71 8.50 -0.19
N PHE A 137 -4.95 8.73 0.27
CA PHE A 137 -5.39 8.37 1.61
C PHE A 137 -5.31 6.86 1.88
N ILE A 138 -5.80 6.02 0.95
CA ILE A 138 -5.71 4.57 1.04
C ILE A 138 -4.23 4.13 1.08
N SER A 139 -3.40 4.72 0.22
CA SER A 139 -1.97 4.40 0.12
C SER A 139 -1.20 4.81 1.36
N LEU A 140 -1.51 5.96 1.98
CA LEU A 140 -0.96 6.38 3.25
C LEU A 140 -1.32 5.39 4.37
N GLY A 141 -2.58 4.95 4.43
CA GLY A 141 -3.01 3.92 5.38
C GLY A 141 -2.21 2.62 5.22
N MET A 142 -2.01 2.19 3.98
CA MET A 142 -1.18 1.03 3.64
C MET A 142 0.30 1.22 3.96
N GLY A 143 0.84 2.41 3.70
CA GLY A 143 2.22 2.79 4.06
C GLY A 143 2.45 2.76 5.57
N VAL A 144 1.53 3.32 6.36
CA VAL A 144 1.58 3.26 7.83
C VAL A 144 1.56 1.81 8.31
N TYR A 145 0.66 0.98 7.76
CA TYR A 145 0.62 -0.44 8.08
C TYR A 145 1.95 -1.14 7.73
N ALA A 146 2.53 -0.85 6.57
CA ALA A 146 3.80 -1.42 6.14
C ALA A 146 4.97 -1.01 7.08
N VAL A 147 5.00 0.25 7.54
CA VAL A 147 5.97 0.73 8.53
C VAL A 147 5.81 -0.01 9.85
N VAL A 148 4.58 -0.16 10.35
CA VAL A 148 4.31 -0.87 11.61
C VAL A 148 4.77 -2.32 11.51
N VAL A 149 4.48 -3.00 10.40
CA VAL A 149 4.92 -4.37 10.16
C VAL A 149 6.44 -4.46 10.11
N TRP A 150 7.09 -3.59 9.33
CA TRP A 150 8.54 -3.58 9.21
C TRP A 150 9.24 -3.37 10.55
N ARG A 151 8.75 -2.46 11.39
CA ARG A 151 9.28 -2.24 12.74
C ARG A 151 9.14 -3.48 13.62
N LYS A 152 7.96 -4.13 13.60
CA LYS A 152 7.71 -5.35 14.39
C LYS A 152 8.62 -6.50 13.97
N VAL A 153 8.79 -6.73 12.67
CA VAL A 153 9.69 -7.76 12.13
C VAL A 153 11.13 -7.47 12.54
N ASN A 154 11.60 -6.22 12.42
CA ASN A 154 12.96 -5.84 12.82
C ASN A 154 13.20 -5.93 14.33
N SER A 155 12.16 -5.79 15.15
CA SER A 155 12.25 -5.98 16.61
C SER A 155 12.17 -7.45 17.05
N GLY A 156 12.05 -8.41 16.14
CA GLY A 156 11.93 -9.84 16.47
C GLY A 156 10.55 -10.26 17.01
N MET A 157 9.54 -9.38 16.95
CA MET A 157 8.18 -9.63 17.44
C MET A 157 7.29 -10.33 16.40
N THR A 158 7.85 -11.20 15.56
CA THR A 158 7.11 -11.88 14.48
C THR A 158 6.00 -12.78 15.06
N VAL A 159 6.24 -13.44 16.19
CA VAL A 159 5.26 -14.32 16.87
C VAL A 159 4.00 -13.56 17.32
N ASP A 160 4.12 -12.28 17.65
CA ASP A 160 3.00 -11.44 18.11
C ASP A 160 2.10 -10.93 16.97
N MET A 161 2.50 -11.12 15.71
CA MET A 161 1.69 -10.73 14.55
C MET A 161 0.67 -11.81 14.16
N VAL A 162 0.90 -13.05 14.59
CA VAL A 162 -0.02 -14.20 14.40
C VAL A 162 -1.15 -14.18 15.43
N LYS A 163 -0.87 -13.73 16.67
CA LYS A 163 -1.86 -13.73 17.74
C LYS A 163 -2.87 -12.62 17.54
N ALA A 164 -4.16 -12.98 17.61
CA ALA A 164 -5.22 -12.00 17.78
C ALA A 164 -4.89 -11.18 19.03
N ARG A 165 -4.74 -9.87 18.89
CA ARG A 165 -4.70 -8.98 20.04
C ARG A 165 -6.07 -9.11 20.69
N GLY A 166 -6.17 -9.98 21.70
CA GLY A 166 -7.38 -10.21 22.45
C GLY A 166 -7.89 -8.87 22.98
N GLY A 167 -9.17 -8.63 22.75
CA GLY A 167 -10.04 -7.75 23.52
C GLY A 167 -9.56 -6.31 23.75
N PHE A 168 -10.34 -5.36 23.23
CA PHE A 168 -10.56 -4.13 23.98
C PHE A 168 -11.08 -4.50 25.39
N GLY A 169 -10.24 -4.37 26.42
CA GLY A 169 -10.68 -4.57 27.80
C GLY A 169 -9.55 -4.71 28.80
N GLY A 170 -9.33 -3.67 29.60
CA GLY A 170 -8.93 -3.79 31.00
C GLY A 170 -7.46 -4.07 31.31
N GLY A 171 -6.85 -3.21 32.11
CA GLY A 171 -5.45 -3.27 32.48
C GLY A 171 -5.01 -4.50 33.28
N GLY A 172 -3.71 -4.73 33.30
CA GLY A 172 -3.07 -5.71 34.15
C GLY A 172 -1.55 -5.64 34.03
N LYS A 173 -0.91 -5.00 35.00
CA LYS A 173 0.56 -4.99 35.20
C LYS A 173 1.11 -6.41 35.29
N GLY A 174 2.29 -6.61 34.69
CA GLY A 174 3.43 -7.34 35.26
C GLY A 174 3.30 -8.82 35.61
N GLY A 175 4.18 -9.65 35.07
CA GLY A 175 4.39 -11.00 35.62
C GLY A 175 5.31 -11.88 34.80
N LYS A 176 6.54 -12.07 35.29
CA LYS A 176 7.49 -13.09 34.84
C LYS A 176 6.88 -14.50 34.96
N GLY A 177 7.21 -15.36 34.00
CA GLY A 177 7.54 -16.77 34.23
C GLY A 177 6.39 -17.77 34.31
N GLY A 178 6.37 -18.72 33.38
CA GLY A 178 5.53 -19.92 33.49
C GLY A 178 5.76 -20.86 32.31
N LYS A 179 6.34 -22.02 32.62
CA LYS A 179 6.67 -23.15 31.75
C LYS A 179 5.58 -23.53 30.75
N GLY A 180 6.01 -23.94 29.56
CA GLY A 180 5.12 -24.43 28.51
C GLY A 180 4.47 -25.76 28.84
N VAL A 181 3.30 -25.96 28.24
CA VAL A 181 2.68 -27.19 27.77
C VAL A 181 1.73 -26.73 26.64
N ASP A 182 1.63 -27.53 25.58
CA ASP A 182 0.78 -27.42 24.38
C ASP A 182 1.32 -26.61 23.19
N VAL A 183 2.37 -27.17 22.60
CA VAL A 183 3.02 -26.79 21.33
C VAL A 183 2.37 -27.46 20.09
N GLN A 184 1.21 -28.14 20.21
CA GLN A 184 0.75 -29.05 19.14
C GLN A 184 -0.63 -28.76 18.50
N GLU A 185 -1.42 -27.76 18.91
CA GLU A 185 -2.83 -27.69 18.47
C GLU A 185 -3.39 -26.35 17.98
N ASP A 186 -2.55 -25.39 17.56
CA ASP A 186 -3.02 -24.28 16.70
C ASP A 186 -2.40 -24.39 15.30
N ALA A 187 -2.82 -25.47 14.63
CA ALA A 187 -2.61 -25.75 13.23
C ALA A 187 -3.34 -24.71 12.35
N ASN A 188 -2.72 -23.54 12.18
CA ASN A 188 -2.87 -22.72 10.98
C ASN A 188 -1.64 -21.84 10.67
N ALA A 189 -0.56 -21.99 11.42
CA ALA A 189 0.76 -21.55 10.99
C ALA A 189 1.31 -22.62 10.04
N ILE A 190 1.18 -22.36 8.73
CA ILE A 190 1.73 -23.20 7.67
C ILE A 190 3.24 -23.37 7.93
N PRO A 191 3.78 -24.61 7.92
CA PRO A 191 5.20 -24.84 8.12
C PRO A 191 6.01 -24.15 7.03
N MET A 192 6.99 -23.36 7.43
CA MET A 192 8.01 -22.80 6.54
C MET A 192 8.97 -23.95 6.15
N VAL A 193 8.97 -24.31 4.86
CA VAL A 193 10.04 -25.11 4.22
C VAL A 193 11.01 -24.15 3.56
#